data_AF-A0A7J7EWB9-F1
#
_entry.id   AF-A0A7J7EWB9-F1
#
_cell.length_a   1.000
_cell.length_b   1.000
_cell.length_c   1.000
_cell.angle_alpha   90.00
_cell.angle_beta   90.00
_cell.angle_gamma   90.00
#
_symmetry.space_group_name_H-M   'P 1'
#
loop_
_entity.id
_entity.type
_entity.pdbx_description
1 polymer ?
#
loop_
_entity_poly.entity_id
_entity_poly.type
_entity_poly.pdbx_seq_one_letter_code
_entity_poly.pdbx_strand_id
1 'polypeptide(L)'
;MAAASSEAASGRGAGHLLRFLRLVGQLKEYETQSSAEARFVKQLDQCEMILQASEYEDLENKPGRLQDFYDSTAGKFSHPEIVQLVSELEAERNANIAAAASEPGS
;
A
#
# COMPACT_ATOMS: atom_id res chain seq x y z
N MET A 1 42.28 -31.79 -40.38
CA MET A 1 40.81 -31.66 -40.31
C MET A 1 40.47 -30.95 -39.02
N ALA A 2 39.92 -29.75 -39.11
CA ALA A 2 39.46 -28.97 -37.96
C ALA A 2 38.05 -29.41 -37.57
N ALA A 3 37.81 -29.65 -36.30
CA ALA A 3 36.48 -29.64 -35.71
C ALA A 3 36.52 -28.65 -34.55
N ALA A 4 35.99 -27.46 -34.78
CA ALA A 4 35.71 -26.49 -33.74
C ALA A 4 34.42 -26.92 -33.02
N SER A 5 34.53 -27.36 -31.78
CA SER A 5 33.36 -27.51 -30.91
C SER A 5 33.11 -26.19 -30.19
N SER A 6 32.11 -25.48 -30.67
CA SER A 6 31.48 -24.35 -30.00
C SER A 6 30.62 -24.90 -28.85
N GLU A 7 31.06 -24.72 -27.61
CA GLU A 7 30.18 -24.87 -26.45
C GLU A 7 29.54 -23.52 -26.12
N ALA A 8 28.21 -23.56 -26.11
CA ALA A 8 27.30 -22.44 -25.97
C ALA A 8 27.49 -21.68 -24.65
N ALA A 9 27.61 -20.36 -24.77
CA ALA A 9 27.47 -19.45 -23.64
C ALA A 9 26.07 -19.60 -23.03
N SER A 10 26.05 -20.19 -21.83
CA SER A 10 24.87 -20.46 -20.99
C SER A 10 23.95 -19.25 -20.85
N GLY A 11 22.71 -19.36 -21.36
CA GLY A 11 21.65 -18.33 -21.42
C GLY A 11 21.05 -17.89 -20.08
N ARG A 12 21.83 -17.83 -19.01
CA ARG A 12 21.36 -17.41 -17.66
C ARG A 12 21.04 -15.92 -17.59
N GLY A 13 21.73 -15.06 -18.34
CA GLY A 13 21.54 -13.61 -18.29
C GLY A 13 20.18 -13.11 -18.78
N ALA A 14 19.66 -13.71 -19.87
CA ALA A 14 18.39 -13.27 -20.48
C ALA A 14 17.18 -13.51 -19.57
N GLY A 15 17.17 -14.60 -18.80
CA GLY A 15 16.09 -14.90 -17.85
C GLY A 15 16.03 -13.95 -16.66
N HIS A 16 17.16 -13.39 -16.23
CA HIS A 16 17.19 -12.34 -15.20
C HIS A 16 16.70 -11.01 -15.77
N LEU A 17 17.12 -10.66 -16.99
CA LEU A 17 16.67 -9.43 -17.66
C LEU A 17 15.15 -9.43 -17.91
N LEU A 18 14.57 -10.54 -18.37
CA LEU A 18 13.13 -10.65 -18.58
C LEU A 18 12.33 -10.51 -17.28
N ARG A 19 12.84 -11.05 -16.16
CA ARG A 19 12.24 -10.87 -14.84
C ARG A 19 12.32 -9.42 -14.38
N PHE A 20 13.46 -8.77 -14.57
CA PHE A 20 13.63 -7.35 -14.26
C PHE A 20 12.67 -6.47 -15.07
N LEU A 21 12.60 -6.66 -16.39
CA LEU A 21 11.68 -5.90 -17.25
C LEU A 21 10.21 -6.12 -16.88
N ARG A 22 9.85 -7.33 -16.45
CA ARG A 22 8.50 -7.61 -15.92
C ARG A 22 8.20 -6.80 -14.66
N LEU A 23 9.13 -6.74 -13.71
CA LEU A 23 8.97 -5.94 -12.48
C LEU A 23 8.83 -4.45 -12.80
N VAL A 24 9.66 -3.92 -13.70
CA VAL A 24 9.56 -2.53 -14.16
C VAL A 24 8.20 -2.26 -14.83
N GLY A 25 7.70 -3.22 -15.61
CA GLY A 25 6.36 -3.14 -16.21
C GLY A 25 5.24 -3.03 -15.16
N GLN A 26 5.29 -3.88 -14.13
CA GLN A 26 4.31 -3.86 -13.03
C GLN A 26 4.37 -2.57 -12.21
N LEU A 27 5.58 -2.06 -11.94
CA LEU A 27 5.73 -0.78 -11.24
C LEU A 27 5.12 0.36 -12.05
N LYS A 28 5.38 0.41 -13.36
CA LYS A 28 4.80 1.43 -14.24
C LYS A 28 3.27 1.33 -14.32
N GLU A 29 2.74 0.11 -14.35
CA GLU A 29 1.30 -0.13 -14.33
C GLU A 29 0.66 0.39 -13.03
N TYR A 30 1.31 0.13 -11.89
CA TYR A 30 0.95 0.68 -10.59
C TYR A 30 1.03 2.21 -10.58
N GLU A 31 2.14 2.82 -10.97
CA GLU A 31 2.29 4.29 -10.99
C GLU A 31 1.24 4.98 -11.87
N THR A 32 0.93 4.39 -13.03
CA THR A 32 -0.05 4.95 -13.97
C THR A 32 -1.50 4.59 -13.64
N GLN A 33 -1.73 3.72 -12.65
CA GLN A 33 -3.07 3.28 -12.26
C GLN A 33 -3.88 2.75 -13.47
N SER A 34 -3.19 2.03 -14.36
CA SER A 34 -3.71 1.69 -15.69
C SER A 34 -4.59 0.45 -15.72
N SER A 35 -4.48 -0.44 -14.74
CA SER A 35 -5.32 -1.64 -14.58
C SER A 35 -6.25 -1.55 -13.36
N ALA A 36 -7.23 -2.46 -13.31
CA ALA A 36 -8.11 -2.59 -12.15
C ALA A 36 -7.32 -3.05 -10.92
N GLU A 37 -6.37 -3.97 -11.11
CA GLU A 37 -5.48 -4.49 -10.09
C GLU A 37 -4.58 -3.38 -9.53
N ALA A 38 -3.96 -2.56 -10.39
CA ALA A 38 -3.15 -1.42 -9.95
C ALA A 38 -3.94 -0.41 -9.10
N ARG A 39 -5.20 -0.15 -9.47
CA ARG A 39 -6.10 0.75 -8.72
C ARG A 39 -6.57 0.14 -7.40
N PHE A 40 -6.81 -1.16 -7.39
CA PHE A 40 -7.16 -1.89 -6.18
C PHE A 40 -5.98 -1.91 -5.20
N VAL A 41 -4.78 -2.27 -5.68
CA VAL A 41 -3.56 -2.27 -4.86
C VAL A 41 -3.25 -0.87 -4.33
N LYS A 42 -3.50 0.20 -5.10
CA LYS A 42 -3.28 1.56 -4.59
C LYS A 42 -4.22 1.95 -3.47
N GLN A 43 -5.48 1.50 -3.55
CA GLN A 43 -6.42 1.70 -2.45
C GLN A 43 -6.04 0.85 -1.24
N LEU A 44 -5.53 -0.36 -1.42
CA LEU A 44 -5.00 -1.16 -0.30
C LEU A 44 -3.80 -0.48 0.37
N ASP A 45 -2.83 0.02 -0.40
CA ASP A 45 -1.67 0.80 0.07
C ASP A 45 -2.11 2.00 0.94
N GLN A 46 -3.15 2.71 0.51
CA GLN A 46 -3.70 3.85 1.26
C GLN A 46 -4.48 3.43 2.51
N CYS A 47 -5.23 2.33 2.44
CA CYS A 47 -5.94 1.77 3.59
C CYS A 47 -4.95 1.31 4.67
N GLU A 48 -3.86 0.66 4.26
CA GLU A 48 -2.80 0.21 5.14
C GLU A 48 -2.08 1.39 5.80
N MET A 49 -1.80 2.45 5.04
CA MET A 49 -1.20 3.68 5.57
C MET A 49 -2.03 4.31 6.70
N ILE A 50 -3.35 4.41 6.57
CA ILE A 50 -4.20 4.96 7.63
C ILE A 50 -4.40 3.99 8.80
N LEU A 51 -4.37 2.67 8.56
CA LEU A 51 -4.36 1.68 9.64
C LEU A 51 -3.11 1.83 10.52
N GLN A 52 -1.94 1.94 9.91
CA GLN A 52 -0.70 2.23 10.65
C GLN A 52 -0.82 3.55 11.41
N ALA A 53 -1.42 4.59 10.82
CA ALA A 53 -1.61 5.87 11.50
C ALA A 53 -2.43 5.73 12.79
N SER A 54 -3.56 4.98 12.79
CA SER A 54 -4.29 4.69 14.03
C SER A 54 -3.45 3.93 15.05
N GLU A 55 -2.71 2.90 14.62
CA GLU A 55 -1.87 2.12 15.54
C GLU A 55 -0.80 2.99 16.21
N TYR A 56 -0.20 3.92 15.48
CA TYR A 56 0.75 4.88 16.04
C TYR A 56 0.11 5.88 17.00
N GLU A 57 -1.12 6.34 16.72
CA GLU A 57 -1.87 7.20 17.65
C GLU A 57 -2.14 6.47 18.97
N ASP A 58 -2.54 5.20 18.91
CA ASP A 58 -2.80 4.36 20.08
C ASP A 58 -1.52 4.09 20.87
N LEU A 59 -0.42 3.68 20.20
CA LEU A 59 0.87 3.41 20.84
C LEU A 59 1.46 4.65 21.54
N GLU A 60 1.27 5.84 20.96
CA GLU A 60 1.73 7.08 21.56
C GLU A 60 0.77 7.68 22.59
N ASN A 61 -0.43 7.11 22.77
CA ASN A 61 -1.54 7.69 23.51
C ASN A 61 -1.84 9.14 23.06
N LYS A 62 -1.85 9.36 21.74
CA LYS A 62 -2.20 10.66 21.14
C LYS A 62 -3.28 10.47 20.08
N PRO A 63 -4.52 10.16 20.48
CA PRO A 63 -5.63 10.00 19.55
C PRO A 63 -5.81 11.24 18.68
N GLY A 64 -5.96 11.06 17.37
CA GLY A 64 -6.22 12.16 16.44
C GLY A 64 -4.97 12.91 15.95
N ARG A 65 -3.76 12.61 16.47
CA ARG A 65 -2.53 13.33 16.12
C ARG A 65 -2.16 13.24 14.63
N LEU A 66 -2.45 12.13 13.98
CA LEU A 66 -2.05 11.81 12.61
C LEU A 66 -3.19 12.04 11.60
N GLN A 67 -4.07 13.00 11.88
CA GLN A 67 -5.23 13.33 11.03
C GLN A 67 -4.85 13.63 9.57
N ASP A 68 -3.69 14.25 9.32
CA ASP A 68 -3.22 14.57 7.96
C ASP A 68 -3.15 13.32 7.05
N PHE A 69 -2.89 12.13 7.61
CA PHE A 69 -2.91 10.88 6.85
C PHE A 69 -4.31 10.50 6.37
N TYR A 70 -5.32 10.66 7.23
CA TYR A 70 -6.73 10.44 6.89
C TYR A 70 -7.25 11.49 5.90
N ASP A 71 -6.90 12.76 6.11
CA ASP A 71 -7.31 13.83 5.19
C ASP A 71 -6.70 13.61 3.80
N SER A 72 -5.49 13.05 3.72
CA SER A 72 -4.85 12.71 2.46
C SER A 72 -5.54 11.58 1.69
N THR A 73 -6.37 10.75 2.32
CA THR A 73 -7.08 9.62 1.68
C THR A 73 -8.55 9.91 1.38
N ALA A 74 -9.05 11.09 1.76
CA ALA A 74 -10.42 11.51 1.50
C ALA A 74 -10.80 11.38 0.01
N GLY A 75 -11.86 10.62 -0.26
CA GLY A 75 -12.39 10.40 -1.62
C GLY A 75 -11.53 9.49 -2.51
N LYS A 76 -10.50 8.83 -1.99
CA LYS A 76 -9.64 7.92 -2.78
C LYS A 76 -10.13 6.46 -2.80
N PHE A 77 -11.00 6.09 -1.87
CA PHE A 77 -11.57 4.75 -1.78
C PHE A 77 -12.87 4.64 -2.58
N SER A 78 -12.99 3.59 -3.37
CA SER A 78 -14.14 3.30 -4.23
C SER A 78 -14.46 1.81 -4.32
N HIS A 79 -13.49 0.93 -4.06
CA HIS A 79 -13.72 -0.51 -4.06
C HIS A 79 -14.59 -0.90 -2.84
N PRO A 80 -15.70 -1.64 -3.01
CA PRO A 80 -16.67 -1.88 -1.94
C PRO A 80 -16.07 -2.47 -0.65
N GLU A 81 -15.20 -3.47 -0.79
CA GLU A 81 -14.55 -4.12 0.36
C GLU A 81 -13.57 -3.17 1.09
N ILE A 82 -12.87 -2.31 0.35
CA ILE A 82 -11.94 -1.35 0.95
C ILE A 82 -12.70 -0.23 1.65
N VAL A 83 -13.78 0.26 1.03
CA VAL A 83 -14.66 1.26 1.64
C VAL A 83 -15.23 0.75 2.96
N GLN A 84 -15.65 -0.52 3.01
CA GLN A 84 -16.14 -1.14 4.24
C GLN A 84 -15.04 -1.17 5.32
N LEU A 85 -13.84 -1.66 4.97
CA LEU A 85 -12.72 -1.74 5.91
C LEU A 85 -12.31 -0.36 6.46
N VAL A 86 -12.21 0.64 5.59
CA VAL A 86 -11.89 2.03 5.99
C VAL A 86 -12.97 2.62 6.88
N SER A 87 -14.25 2.34 6.60
CA SER A 87 -15.36 2.83 7.42
C SER A 87 -15.33 2.24 8.84
N GLU A 88 -15.03 0.95 8.96
CA GLU A 88 -14.89 0.27 10.26
C GLU A 88 -13.69 0.85 11.04
N LEU A 89 -12.54 1.02 10.37
CA LEU A 89 -11.33 1.62 10.94
C LEU A 89 -11.56 3.06 11.43
N GLU A 90 -12.17 3.91 10.61
CA GLU A 90 -12.45 5.30 10.98
C GLU A 90 -13.45 5.37 12.13
N ALA A 91 -14.44 4.48 12.18
CA ALA A 91 -15.40 4.43 13.29
C ALA A 91 -14.72 4.07 14.62
N GLU A 92 -13.85 3.06 14.63
CA GLU A 92 -13.09 2.66 15.82
C GLU A 92 -12.17 3.80 16.29
N ARG A 93 -11.38 4.36 15.37
CA ARG A 93 -10.50 5.51 15.69
C ARG A 93 -11.28 6.70 16.24
N ASN A 94 -12.40 7.06 15.61
CA ASN A 94 -13.20 8.20 16.05
C ASN A 94 -13.81 7.97 17.44
N ALA A 95 -14.16 6.72 17.77
CA ALA A 95 -14.59 6.34 19.11
C ALA A 95 -13.46 6.53 20.13
N ASN A 96 -12.22 6.13 19.80
CA ASN A 96 -11.05 6.34 20.66
C ASN A 96 -10.75 7.84 20.88
N ILE A 97 -10.84 8.65 19.83
CA ILE A 97 -10.68 10.12 19.93
C ILE A 97 -11.76 10.73 20.83
N ALA A 98 -13.02 10.33 20.64
CA ALA A 98 -14.13 10.82 21.46
C ALA A 98 -13.98 10.41 22.94
N ALA A 99 -13.57 9.18 23.20
CA ALA A 99 -13.30 8.69 24.56
C ALA A 99 -12.20 9.53 25.23
N ALA A 100 -11.07 9.74 24.55
CA ALA A 100 -9.98 10.55 25.08
C ALA A 100 -10.35 12.03 25.31
N ALA A 101 -11.25 12.59 24.49
CA ALA A 101 -11.77 13.95 24.69
C ALA A 101 -12.74 14.05 25.88
N SER A 102 -13.36 12.94 26.29
CA SER A 102 -14.33 12.88 27.39
C SER A 102 -13.70 12.63 28.76
N GLU A 103 -12.44 12.18 28.81
CA GLU A 103 -11.68 11.99 30.05
C GLU A 103 -11.31 13.37 30.66
N PRO A 104 -11.88 13.76 31.82
CA PRO A 104 -11.54 15.01 32.46
C PRO A 104 -10.23 14.85 33.23
N GLY A 105 -9.13 15.31 32.64
CA GLY A 105 -7.90 15.63 33.37
C GLY A 105 -6.64 14.91 32.91
N SER A 106 -5.73 15.68 32.32
CA SER A 106 -4.30 15.60 32.60
C SER A 106 -3.82 16.99 33.02
#